data_AF-A0A962NYX9-F1
#
_entry.id   AF-A0A962NYX9-F1
#
_cell.length_a   1.000
_cell.length_b   1.000
_cell.length_c   1.000
_cell.angle_alpha   90.00
_cell.angle_beta   90.00
_cell.angle_gamma   90.00
#
_symmetry.space_group_name_H-M   'P 1'
#
loop_
_entity.id
_entity.type
_entity.pdbx_description
1 polymer ?
#
loop_
_entity_poly.entity_id
_entity_poly.type
_entity_poly.pdbx_seq_one_letter_code
_entity_poly.pdbx_strand_id
1 'polypeptide(L)'
;MSDYKTIIESNNFIVLDKYTKEWKVSEGYQSEYDLEREFIQDLVNQGYEYLPTLNNSQAMLANVREQLQSLNNVVFLESEWQRFVEEYLDKANESII
;
A
#
# COMPACT_ATOMS: atom_id res chain seq x y z
N MET A 1 -19.07 -3.82 40.93
CA MET A 1 -18.19 -4.36 39.87
C MET A 1 -18.90 -4.04 38.57
N SER A 2 -18.32 -3.16 37.75
CA SER A 2 -18.99 -2.67 36.55
C SER A 2 -19.01 -3.76 35.49
N ASP A 3 -20.19 -4.20 35.08
CA ASP A 3 -20.38 -5.14 33.98
C ASP A 3 -20.02 -4.44 32.66
N TYR A 4 -18.82 -4.70 32.15
CA TYR A 4 -18.42 -4.27 30.82
C TYR A 4 -19.11 -5.17 29.79
N LYS A 5 -20.23 -4.69 29.24
CA LYS A 5 -20.88 -5.33 28.09
C LYS A 5 -20.02 -5.09 26.85
N THR A 6 -19.29 -6.12 26.40
CA THR A 6 -18.53 -6.09 25.15
C THR A 6 -19.49 -5.76 24.00
N ILE A 7 -19.32 -4.59 23.38
CA ILE A 7 -20.21 -4.08 22.32
C ILE A 7 -19.77 -4.60 20.94
N ILE A 8 -18.50 -5.03 20.81
CA ILE A 8 -17.94 -5.67 19.60
C ILE A 8 -16.84 -6.66 20.02
N GLU A 9 -16.98 -7.91 19.58
CA GLU A 9 -15.90 -8.91 19.52
C GLU A 9 -15.59 -9.07 18.03
N SER A 10 -14.49 -8.45 17.58
CA SER A 10 -14.02 -8.63 16.20
C SER A 10 -12.84 -9.58 16.24
N ASN A 11 -12.94 -10.73 15.59
CA ASN A 11 -11.86 -11.73 15.59
C ASN A 11 -10.65 -11.34 14.71
N ASN A 12 -10.67 -10.14 14.10
CA ASN A 12 -9.61 -9.64 13.22
C ASN A 12 -8.97 -8.38 13.82
N PHE A 13 -8.02 -8.58 14.74
CA PHE A 13 -7.20 -7.49 15.29
C PHE A 13 -5.92 -7.31 14.48
N ILE A 14 -5.47 -6.06 14.31
CA ILE A 14 -4.16 -5.74 13.70
C ILE A 14 -2.99 -5.95 14.67
N VAL A 15 -3.27 -6.10 15.97
CA VAL A 15 -2.30 -6.47 17.00
C VAL A 15 -2.53 -7.94 17.35
N LEU A 16 -1.53 -8.78 17.08
CA LEU A 16 -1.62 -10.21 17.31
C LEU A 16 -1.39 -10.54 18.80
N ASP A 17 -2.32 -11.27 19.41
CA ASP A 17 -2.15 -11.85 20.77
C ASP A 17 -1.10 -12.97 20.77
N LYS A 18 -1.01 -13.71 19.65
CA LYS A 18 -0.02 -14.77 19.42
C LYS A 18 0.54 -14.65 18.01
N TYR A 19 1.85 -14.52 17.92
CA TYR A 19 2.60 -14.54 16.67
C TYR A 19 3.59 -15.70 16.69
N THR A 20 3.45 -16.64 15.77
CA THR A 20 4.45 -17.70 15.55
C THR A 20 5.53 -17.13 14.66
N LYS A 21 6.71 -16.87 15.24
CA LYS A 21 7.88 -16.44 14.46
C LYS A 21 8.24 -17.53 13.47
N GLU A 22 8.10 -17.24 12.19
CA GLU A 22 8.70 -18.06 11.15
C GLU A 22 10.21 -17.95 11.28
N TRP A 23 10.86 -19.08 11.53
CA TRP A 23 12.31 -19.16 11.65
C TRP A 23 12.94 -19.01 10.26
N LYS A 24 13.16 -17.76 9.81
CA LYS A 24 14.15 -17.48 8.77
C LYS A 24 15.53 -17.39 9.46
N VAL A 25 16.31 -18.46 9.35
CA VAL A 25 17.71 -18.48 9.76
C VAL A 25 18.48 -17.59 8.78
N SER A 26 18.70 -16.33 9.14
CA SER A 26 19.64 -15.48 8.43
C SER A 26 21.04 -15.71 9.02
N GLU A 27 21.66 -16.80 8.58
CA GLU A 27 23.07 -17.09 8.88
C GLU A 27 23.96 -16.17 8.05
N GLY A 28 24.23 -14.97 8.58
CA GLY A 28 25.24 -14.05 8.06
C GLY A 28 24.71 -12.72 7.53
N TYR A 29 25.62 -11.75 7.35
CA TYR A 29 25.33 -10.46 6.72
C TYR A 29 24.78 -10.70 5.31
N GLN A 30 23.47 -10.60 5.13
CA GLN A 30 22.82 -10.57 3.81
C GLN A 30 23.09 -9.22 3.14
N SER A 31 23.22 -9.23 1.81
CA SER A 31 23.30 -7.98 1.05
C SER A 31 21.93 -7.28 1.01
N GLU A 32 21.90 -5.96 0.82
CA GLU A 32 20.64 -5.21 0.68
C GLU A 32 19.78 -5.76 -0.47
N TYR A 33 20.42 -6.27 -1.50
CA TYR A 33 19.76 -6.90 -2.64
C TYR A 33 18.99 -8.18 -2.27
N ASP A 34 19.62 -9.05 -1.48
CA ASP A 34 18.99 -10.31 -1.05
C ASP A 34 17.82 -10.02 -0.10
N LEU A 35 17.98 -9.02 0.79
CA LEU A 35 16.91 -8.55 1.67
C LEU A 35 15.74 -7.94 0.90
N GLU A 36 16.00 -7.10 -0.10
CA GLU A 36 14.97 -6.48 -0.93
C GLU A 36 14.15 -7.55 -1.67
N ARG A 37 14.81 -8.55 -2.26
CA ARG A 37 14.10 -9.64 -2.94
C ARG A 37 13.21 -10.43 -2.02
N GLU A 38 13.71 -10.84 -0.85
CA GLU A 38 12.92 -11.57 0.13
C GLU A 38 11.71 -10.75 0.58
N PHE A 39 11.91 -9.45 0.83
CA PHE A 39 10.84 -8.56 1.24
C PHE A 39 9.76 -8.38 0.17
N ILE A 40 10.15 -8.18 -1.09
CA ILE A 40 9.20 -8.11 -2.21
C ILE A 40 8.42 -9.42 -2.32
N GLN A 41 9.09 -10.57 -2.20
CA GLN A 41 8.43 -11.87 -2.26
C GLN A 41 7.43 -12.07 -1.11
N ASP A 42 7.78 -11.66 0.11
CA ASP A 42 6.91 -11.73 1.27
C ASP A 42 5.67 -10.82 1.11
N LEU A 43 5.81 -9.65 0.48
CA LEU A 43 4.69 -8.76 0.13
C LEU A 43 3.80 -9.38 -0.95
N VAL A 44 4.38 -9.98 -1.99
CA VAL A 44 3.62 -10.68 -3.02
C VAL A 44 2.80 -11.83 -2.42
N ASN A 45 3.38 -12.57 -1.48
CA ASN A 45 2.69 -13.64 -0.76
C ASN A 45 1.53 -13.12 0.11
N GLN A 46 1.61 -11.88 0.60
CA GLN A 46 0.53 -11.20 1.32
C GLN A 46 -0.57 -10.64 0.38
N GLY A 47 -0.40 -10.78 -0.94
CA GLY A 47 -1.35 -10.31 -1.94
C GLY A 47 -1.06 -8.93 -2.50
N TYR A 48 0.10 -8.34 -2.21
CA TYR A 48 0.53 -7.09 -2.86
C TYR A 48 1.03 -7.37 -4.27
N GLU A 49 0.54 -6.59 -5.24
CA GLU A 49 1.00 -6.70 -6.62
C GLU A 49 2.35 -6.02 -6.81
N TYR A 50 3.32 -6.75 -7.35
CA TYR A 50 4.63 -6.19 -7.69
C TYR A 50 4.63 -5.67 -9.13
N LEU A 51 4.78 -4.35 -9.29
CA LEU A 51 4.76 -3.66 -10.58
C LEU A 51 6.15 -3.05 -10.90
N PRO A 52 7.11 -3.85 -11.41
CA PRO A 52 8.49 -3.39 -11.66
C PRO A 52 8.59 -2.35 -12.78
N THR A 53 7.54 -2.19 -13.59
CA THR A 53 7.48 -1.27 -14.73
C THR A 53 7.10 0.15 -14.34
N LEU A 54 6.68 0.39 -13.09
CA LEU A 54 6.35 1.72 -12.57
C LEU A 54 7.62 2.48 -12.17
N ASN A 55 8.47 2.79 -13.14
CA ASN A 55 9.73 3.51 -12.93
C ASN A 55 9.66 5.00 -13.32
N ASN A 56 8.52 5.45 -13.86
CA ASN A 56 8.32 6.81 -14.34
C ASN A 56 7.12 7.45 -13.67
N SER A 57 7.21 8.76 -13.36
CA SER A 57 6.10 9.53 -12.77
C SER A 57 4.81 9.43 -13.60
N GLN A 58 4.91 9.50 -14.93
CA GLN A 58 3.75 9.33 -15.82
C GLN A 58 3.09 7.95 -15.70
N ALA A 59 3.89 6.88 -15.56
CA ALA A 59 3.37 5.53 -15.39
C ALA A 59 2.70 5.36 -14.02
N MET A 60 3.26 5.98 -12.98
CA MET A 60 2.64 6.02 -11.64
C MET A 60 1.29 6.74 -11.68
N LEU A 61 1.20 7.90 -12.32
CA LEU A 61 -0.07 8.64 -12.46
C LEU A 61 -1.12 7.85 -13.26
N ALA A 62 -0.71 7.15 -14.32
CA ALA A 62 -1.61 6.27 -15.06
C ALA A 62 -2.16 5.13 -14.18
N ASN A 63 -1.31 4.47 -13.39
CA ASN A 63 -1.75 3.45 -12.44
C ASN A 63 -2.70 4.04 -11.39
N VAL A 64 -2.37 5.18 -10.79
CA VAL A 64 -3.25 5.83 -9.80
C VAL A 64 -4.62 6.16 -10.40
N ARG A 65 -4.66 6.63 -11.65
CA ARG A 65 -5.93 6.86 -12.37
C ARG A 65 -6.77 5.59 -12.43
N GLU A 66 -6.21 4.48 -12.89
CA GLU A 66 -6.92 3.19 -13.00
C GLU A 66 -7.42 2.70 -11.64
N GLN A 67 -6.59 2.78 -10.60
CA GLN A 67 -6.96 2.36 -9.25
C GLN A 67 -8.07 3.24 -8.66
N LEU A 68 -8.03 4.56 -8.86
CA LEU A 68 -9.09 5.46 -8.40
C LEU A 68 -10.40 5.26 -9.15
N GLN A 69 -10.33 5.00 -10.47
CA GLN A 69 -11.49 4.67 -11.28
C GLN A 69 -12.16 3.38 -10.81
N SER A 70 -11.36 2.33 -10.55
CA SER A 70 -11.81 1.04 -10.02
C SER A 70 -12.44 1.19 -8.63
N LEU A 71 -11.76 1.89 -7.72
CA LEU A 71 -12.22 2.08 -6.34
C LEU A 71 -13.55 2.85 -6.26
N ASN A 72 -13.72 3.88 -7.09
CA ASN A 72 -14.89 4.76 -7.07
C ASN A 72 -15.95 4.41 -8.12
N ASN A 73 -15.71 3.42 -8.97
CA ASN A 73 -16.55 3.08 -10.14
C ASN A 73 -16.87 4.30 -11.03
N VAL A 74 -15.87 5.15 -11.27
CA VAL A 74 -16.00 6.34 -12.14
C VAL A 74 -15.03 6.25 -13.31
N VAL A 75 -15.36 6.92 -14.42
CA VAL A 75 -14.46 7.02 -15.58
C VAL A 75 -14.10 8.48 -15.80
N PHE A 76 -12.89 8.86 -15.37
CA PHE A 76 -12.33 10.17 -15.71
C PHE A 76 -12.05 10.32 -17.21
N LEU A 77 -12.42 11.45 -17.78
CA LEU A 77 -11.88 11.93 -19.06
C LEU A 77 -10.46 12.48 -18.88
N GLU A 78 -9.68 12.60 -19.96
CA GLU A 78 -8.29 13.11 -19.87
C GLU A 78 -8.23 14.53 -19.31
N SER A 79 -9.15 15.41 -19.71
CA SER A 79 -9.23 16.79 -19.21
C SER A 79 -9.59 16.86 -17.73
N GLU A 80 -10.49 15.99 -17.27
CA GLU A 80 -10.88 15.91 -15.86
C GLU A 80 -9.75 15.34 -15.00
N TRP A 81 -9.03 14.35 -15.53
CA TRP A 81 -7.86 13.77 -14.88
C TRP A 81 -6.75 14.80 -14.70
N GLN A 82 -6.41 15.57 -15.75
CA GLN A 82 -5.40 16.63 -15.65
C GLN A 82 -5.78 17.66 -14.57
N ARG A 83 -7.03 18.13 -14.57
CA ARG A 83 -7.51 19.06 -13.54
C ARG A 83 -7.42 18.44 -12.14
N PHE A 84 -7.82 17.18 -11.98
CA PHE A 84 -7.75 16.49 -10.69
C PHE A 84 -6.31 16.36 -10.18
N VAL A 85 -5.38 16.03 -11.07
CA VAL A 85 -3.96 15.95 -10.73
C VAL A 85 -3.43 17.30 -10.27
N GLU A 86 -3.67 18.38 -11.03
CA GLU A 86 -3.16 19.71 -10.69
C GLU A 86 -3.83 20.35 -9.45
N GLU A 87 -5.12 20.09 -9.23
CA GLU A 87 -5.88 20.70 -8.13
C GLU A 87 -5.78 19.93 -6.80
N TYR A 88 -5.70 18.59 -6.85
CA TYR A 88 -5.86 17.73 -5.66
C TYR A 88 -4.76 16.69 -5.44
N LEU A 89 -4.09 16.16 -6.48
CA LEU A 89 -3.16 15.04 -6.32
C LEU A 89 -1.68 15.47 -6.31
N ASP A 90 -1.30 16.44 -7.13
CA ASP A 90 0.07 16.93 -7.33
C ASP A 90 0.05 18.47 -7.37
N LYS A 91 -0.46 19.06 -6.29
CA LYS A 91 -0.57 20.50 -6.18
C LYS A 91 0.81 21.09 -5.87
N ALA A 92 1.30 21.94 -6.75
CA ALA A 92 2.62 22.58 -6.63
C ALA A 92 2.85 23.37 -5.31
N ASN A 93 1.81 23.65 -4.54
CA ASN A 93 1.87 24.38 -3.26
C ASN A 93 1.72 23.49 -2.01
N GLU A 94 1.56 22.17 -2.12
CA GLU A 94 1.51 21.29 -0.93
C GLU A 94 2.86 21.12 -0.22
N SER A 95 3.97 21.57 -0.83
CA SER A 95 5.29 21.57 -0.21
C SER A 95 5.59 22.79 0.67
N ILE A 96 4.60 23.66 0.96
CA ILE A 96 4.78 24.79 1.88
C ILE A 96 4.16 24.44 3.23
N ILE A 97 4.97 23.83 4.10
CA ILE A 97 4.81 23.85 5.57
C ILE A 97 6.18 24.18 6.18
#